data_AF-A0A2A5M644-F1
#
_entry.id   AF-A0A2A5M644-F1
#
_cell.length_a   1.000
_cell.length_b   1.000
_cell.length_c   1.000
_cell.angle_alpha   90.00
_cell.angle_beta   90.00
_cell.angle_gamma   90.00
#
_symmetry.space_group_name_H-M   'P 1'
#
loop_
_entity.id
_entity.type
_entity.pdbx_description
1 polymer ?
#
loop_
_entity_poly.entity_id
_entity_poly.type
_entity_poly.pdbx_seq_one_letter_code
_entity_poly.pdbx_strand_id
1 'polypeptide(L)'
;AIFCHDDEVAKKIRILLNHGQTQRYKHEFIGINGRLDTLQAAILNVKLKYLEKELDKRQKLAQTYNANLKNCQIPQIDPNAFSAYAQYSVLVEDRASVLQKFEKA
;
A
#
# COMPACT_ATOMS: atom_id res chain seq x y z
N ALA A 1 6.92 0.27 7.05
CA ALA A 1 8.23 0.90 6.80
C ALA A 1 8.07 2.41 6.93
N ILE A 2 9.14 3.14 7.22
CA ILE A 2 9.11 4.60 7.30
C ILE A 2 10.19 5.12 6.36
N PHE A 3 9.86 6.13 5.55
CA PHE A 3 10.76 6.80 4.63
C PHE A 3 10.96 8.23 5.14
N CYS A 4 12.20 8.68 5.19
CA CYS A 4 12.56 9.99 5.72
C CYS A 4 13.87 10.45 5.07
N HIS A 5 13.96 11.73 4.72
CA HIS A 5 15.17 12.35 4.16
C HIS A 5 16.04 13.03 5.22
N ASP A 6 15.52 13.22 6.44
CA ASP A 6 16.25 13.81 7.56
C ASP A 6 16.93 12.71 8.38
N ASP A 7 18.26 12.75 8.42
CA ASP A 7 19.08 11.73 9.08
C ASP A 7 18.88 11.68 10.60
N GLU A 8 18.67 12.83 11.25
CA GLU A 8 18.46 12.90 12.69
C GLU A 8 17.08 12.34 13.06
N VAL A 9 16.06 12.66 12.26
CA VAL A 9 14.71 12.08 12.41
C VAL A 9 14.76 10.58 12.15
N ALA A 10 15.43 10.12 11.09
CA ALA A 10 15.55 8.71 10.76
C ALA A 10 16.26 7.92 11.87
N LYS A 11 17.34 8.48 12.44
CA LYS A 11 18.05 7.88 13.58
C LYS A 11 17.15 7.76 14.81
N LYS A 12 16.42 8.82 15.15
CA LYS A 12 15.49 8.82 16.29
C LYS A 12 14.37 7.79 16.10
N ILE A 13 13.81 7.67 14.90
CA ILE A 13 12.81 6.65 14.57
C ILE A 13 13.37 5.24 14.78
N ARG A 14 14.59 4.94 14.31
CA ARG A 14 15.22 3.62 14.49
C ARG A 14 15.37 3.25 15.97
N ILE A 15 15.75 4.22 16.81
CA ILE A 15 15.86 4.04 18.27
C ILE A 15 14.48 3.73 18.86
N LEU A 16 13.46 4.53 18.53
CA LEU A 16 12.10 4.36 19.04
C LEU A 16 11.47 3.02 18.65
N LEU A 17 11.70 2.53 17.42
CA LEU A 17 11.18 1.24 16.96
C LEU A 17 11.84 0.02 17.64
N ASN A 18 12.95 0.23 18.35
CA ASN A 18 13.66 -0.79 19.11
C ASN A 18 13.64 -0.47 20.61
N HIS A 19 12.44 -0.27 21.18
CA HIS A 19 12.24 0.02 22.60
C HIS A 19 12.99 1.26 23.13
N GLY A 20 13.32 2.21 22.26
CA GLY A 20 14.09 3.40 22.66
C GLY A 20 15.57 3.10 22.95
N GLN A 21 16.07 1.97 22.46
CA GLN A 21 17.42 1.50 22.71
C GLN A 21 18.45 2.25 21.86
N THR A 22 19.40 2.93 22.50
CA THR A 22 20.53 3.61 21.83
C THR A 22 21.78 2.73 21.77
N GLN A 23 21.93 1.85 22.75
CA GLN A 23 22.98 0.82 22.83
C GLN A 23 22.39 -0.42 23.49
N ARG A 24 22.96 -1.61 23.27
CA ARG A 24 22.51 -2.85 23.92
C ARG A 24 22.36 -2.64 25.45
N TYR A 25 21.16 -2.89 25.95
CA TYR A 25 20.73 -2.69 27.35
C TYR A 25 20.67 -1.22 27.85
N LYS A 26 20.83 -0.22 26.98
CA LYS A 26 20.66 1.20 27.29
C LYS A 26 19.46 1.78 26.54
N HIS A 27 18.48 2.27 27.30
CA HIS A 27 17.24 2.85 26.77
C HIS A 27 17.13 4.29 27.23
N GLU A 28 17.31 5.25 26.33
CA GLU A 28 17.26 6.69 26.63
C GLU A 28 15.88 7.29 26.39
N PHE A 29 15.04 6.58 25.64
CA PHE A 29 13.69 7.03 25.27
C PHE A 29 12.66 5.95 25.60
N ILE A 30 11.42 6.35 25.82
CA ILE A 30 10.29 5.43 25.79
C ILE A 30 10.02 5.09 24.33
N GLY A 31 10.23 3.84 23.94
CA GLY A 31 9.98 3.35 22.58
C GLY A 31 8.97 2.20 22.53
N ILE A 32 8.88 1.57 21.36
CA ILE A 32 7.96 0.47 21.05
C ILE A 32 8.73 -0.71 20.43
N ASN A 33 8.08 -1.87 20.29
CA ASN A 33 8.58 -2.96 19.44
C ASN A 33 7.95 -2.83 18.04
N GLY A 34 8.61 -2.10 17.15
CA GLY A 34 8.10 -1.78 15.82
C GLY A 34 8.87 -2.43 14.67
N ARG A 35 9.50 -3.59 14.92
CA ARG A 35 10.39 -4.26 13.96
C ARG A 35 9.61 -5.03 12.90
N LEU A 36 10.22 -5.17 11.72
CA LEU A 36 9.79 -6.10 10.68
C LEU A 36 10.55 -7.42 10.87
N ASP A 37 9.83 -8.53 10.91
CA ASP A 37 10.44 -9.86 11.06
C ASP A 37 11.32 -10.23 9.85
N THR A 38 12.42 -10.93 10.11
CA THR A 38 13.35 -11.39 9.08
C THR A 38 12.68 -12.25 8.01
N LEU A 39 11.72 -13.10 8.41
CA LEU A 39 10.95 -13.93 7.48
C LEU A 39 10.13 -13.04 6.52
N GLN A 40 9.42 -12.04 7.05
CA GLN A 40 8.62 -11.12 6.25
C GLN A 40 9.50 -10.26 5.33
N ALA A 41 10.66 -9.81 5.82
CA ALA A 41 11.64 -9.09 5.00
C ALA A 41 12.16 -9.95 3.85
N ALA A 42 12.44 -11.24 4.07
CA ALA A 42 12.87 -12.16 3.02
C ALA A 42 11.78 -12.37 1.94
N ILE A 43 10.52 -12.55 2.36
CA ILE A 43 9.37 -12.66 1.45
C ILE A 43 9.24 -11.37 0.62
N LEU A 44 9.25 -10.21 1.28
CA LEU A 44 9.11 -8.91 0.61
C LEU A 44 10.26 -8.62 -0.36
N ASN A 45 11.50 -9.01 -0.04
CA ASN A 45 12.65 -8.87 -0.93
C ASN A 45 12.47 -9.63 -2.26
N VAL A 46 11.78 -10.78 -2.25
CA VAL A 46 11.45 -11.50 -3.48
C VAL A 46 10.31 -10.77 -4.22
N LYS A 47 9.23 -10.42 -3.53
CA LYS A 47 8.06 -9.77 -4.15
C LYS A 47 8.40 -8.41 -4.76
N LEU A 48 9.28 -7.64 -4.13
CA LEU A 48 9.66 -6.30 -4.59
C LEU A 48 10.30 -6.32 -5.98
N LYS A 49 11.01 -7.41 -6.35
CA LYS A 49 11.58 -7.61 -7.69
C LYS A 49 10.54 -7.67 -8.80
N TYR A 50 9.29 -7.99 -8.46
CA TYR A 50 8.19 -8.13 -9.41
C TYR A 50 7.20 -6.97 -9.37
N LEU A 51 7.42 -5.98 -8.49
CA LEU A 51 6.45 -4.92 -8.22
C LEU A 51 6.10 -4.14 -9.49
N GLU A 52 7.08 -3.70 -10.28
CA GLU A 52 6.83 -2.95 -11.52
C GLU A 52 5.98 -3.75 -12.52
N LYS A 53 6.32 -5.02 -12.74
CA LYS A 53 5.55 -5.92 -13.61
C LYS A 53 4.13 -6.14 -13.10
N GLU A 54 3.92 -6.21 -11.78
CA GLU A 54 2.59 -6.30 -11.19
C GLU A 54 1.80 -5.00 -11.39
N LEU A 55 2.44 -3.84 -11.23
CA LEU A 55 1.82 -2.53 -11.47
C LEU A 55 1.39 -2.39 -12.93
N ASP A 56 2.20 -2.80 -13.89
CA ASP A 56 1.86 -2.79 -15.32
C ASP A 56 0.64 -3.67 -15.64
N LYS A 57 0.57 -4.86 -15.02
CA LYS A 57 -0.60 -5.74 -15.16
C LYS A 57 -1.86 -5.07 -14.63
N ARG A 58 -1.76 -4.35 -13.50
CA ARG A 58 -2.89 -3.58 -12.94
C ARG A 58 -3.32 -2.45 -13.87
N GLN A 59 -2.39 -1.76 -14.53
CA GLN A 59 -2.72 -0.73 -15.53
C GLN A 59 -3.56 -1.34 -16.67
N LYS A 60 -3.11 -2.48 -17.23
CA LYS A 60 -3.83 -3.17 -18.31
C LYS A 60 -5.23 -3.62 -17.89
N LEU A 61 -5.36 -4.12 -16.66
CA LEU A 61 -6.66 -4.51 -16.12
C LEU A 61 -7.59 -3.30 -15.92
N ALA A 62 -7.06 -2.19 -15.39
CA ALA A 62 -7.82 -0.96 -15.23
C ALA A 62 -8.30 -0.41 -16.59
N GLN A 63 -7.48 -0.46 -17.64
CA GLN A 63 -7.88 -0.08 -19.00
C GLN A 63 -9.01 -0.97 -19.52
N THR A 64 -8.94 -2.28 -19.25
CA THR A 64 -10.02 -3.22 -19.57
C THR A 64 -11.32 -2.82 -18.87
N TYR A 65 -11.27 -2.49 -17.57
CA TYR A 65 -12.46 -2.03 -16.85
C TYR A 65 -12.98 -0.69 -17.37
N ASN A 66 -12.11 0.29 -17.64
CA ASN A 66 -12.49 1.58 -18.21
C ASN A 66 -13.26 1.43 -19.54
N ALA A 67 -12.83 0.50 -20.39
CA ALA A 67 -13.48 0.26 -21.69
C ALA A 67 -14.85 -0.42 -21.55
N ASN A 68 -14.98 -1.35 -20.61
CA ASN A 68 -16.10 -2.28 -20.56
C ASN A 68 -17.17 -1.94 -19.51
N LEU A 69 -16.83 -1.29 -18.40
CA LEU A 69 -17.81 -0.91 -17.40
C LEU A 69 -18.71 0.22 -17.92
N LYS A 70 -20.01 0.04 -17.75
CA LYS A 70 -21.08 0.98 -18.12
C LYS A 70 -22.01 1.18 -16.93
N ASN A 71 -22.83 2.22 -16.97
CA ASN A 71 -23.81 2.56 -15.91
C ASN A 71 -23.16 2.78 -14.53
N CYS A 72 -21.89 3.19 -14.52
CA CYS A 72 -21.17 3.59 -13.33
C CYS A 72 -20.15 4.67 -13.71
N GLN A 73 -19.73 5.48 -12.75
CA GLN A 73 -18.60 6.38 -12.93
C GLN A 73 -17.32 5.63 -12.57
N ILE A 74 -16.40 5.56 -13.52
CA ILE A 74 -15.09 4.93 -13.37
C ILE A 74 -14.10 5.88 -12.67
N PRO A 75 -13.06 5.36 -12.00
CA PRO A 75 -12.10 6.20 -11.30
C PRO A 75 -11.34 7.08 -12.30
N GLN A 76 -11.31 8.38 -12.03
CA GLN A 76 -10.51 9.34 -12.79
C GLN A 76 -9.13 9.44 -12.15
N ILE A 77 -8.08 9.27 -12.96
CA ILE A 77 -6.69 9.40 -12.52
C ILE A 77 -6.13 10.71 -13.10
N ASP A 78 -5.46 11.50 -12.28
CA ASP A 78 -4.74 12.69 -12.73
C ASP A 78 -3.73 12.31 -13.83
N PRO A 79 -3.65 13.04 -14.96
CA PRO A 79 -2.69 12.73 -16.03
C PRO A 79 -1.22 12.70 -15.59
N ASN A 80 -0.87 13.38 -14.50
CA ASN A 80 0.48 13.40 -13.93
C ASN A 80 0.70 12.33 -12.85
N ALA A 81 -0.29 11.50 -12.57
CA ALA A 81 -0.24 10.46 -11.54
C ALA A 81 -0.16 9.05 -12.14
N PHE A 82 0.48 8.15 -11.40
CA PHE A 82 0.47 6.73 -11.67
C PHE A 82 -0.20 5.99 -10.52
N SER A 83 -1.42 5.49 -10.75
CA SER A 83 -2.17 4.77 -9.73
C SER A 83 -1.66 3.33 -9.60
N ALA A 84 -1.34 2.91 -8.38
CA ALA A 84 -1.04 1.50 -8.11
C ALA A 84 -2.28 0.59 -8.16
N TYR A 85 -3.48 1.19 -8.30
CA TYR A 85 -4.77 0.51 -8.23
C TYR A 85 -4.83 -0.51 -7.09
N ALA A 86 -4.60 -0.05 -5.86
CA ALA A 86 -4.81 -0.89 -4.68
C ALA A 86 -6.27 -1.35 -4.59
N GLN A 87 -7.19 -0.50 -5.06
CA GLN A 87 -8.57 -0.79 -5.36
C GLN A 87 -8.93 -0.11 -6.69
N TYR A 88 -9.87 -0.69 -7.43
CA TYR A 88 -10.52 -0.04 -8.55
C TYR A 88 -11.95 0.33 -8.11
N SER A 89 -12.16 1.59 -7.75
CA SER A 89 -13.41 2.05 -7.14
C SER A 89 -14.33 2.70 -8.17
N VAL A 90 -15.59 2.29 -8.20
CA VAL A 90 -16.63 2.88 -9.05
C VAL A 90 -17.72 3.54 -8.23
N LEU A 91 -18.36 4.56 -8.80
CA LEU A 91 -19.58 5.14 -8.25
C LEU A 91 -20.79 4.63 -9.04
N VAL A 92 -21.83 4.22 -8.31
CA VAL A 92 -23.10 3.74 -8.86
C VAL A 92 -24.24 4.44 -8.12
N GLU A 93 -25.39 4.62 -8.77
CA GLU A 93 -26.54 5.31 -8.17
C GLU A 93 -27.10 4.54 -6.97
N ASP A 94 -27.34 3.24 -7.11
CA ASP A 94 -27.83 2.37 -6.04
C ASP A 94 -26.81 1.25 -5.73
N ARG A 95 -25.90 1.57 -4.80
CA ARG A 95 -24.88 0.61 -4.35
C ARG A 95 -25.48 -0.64 -3.70
N ALA A 96 -26.59 -0.51 -2.97
CA ALA A 96 -27.16 -1.65 -2.24
C ALA A 96 -27.74 -2.67 -3.22
N SER A 97 -28.50 -2.21 -4.22
CA SER A 97 -29.04 -3.07 -5.29
C SER A 97 -27.94 -3.75 -6.09
N VAL A 98 -26.87 -3.02 -6.44
CA VAL A 98 -25.72 -3.58 -7.17
C VAL A 98 -25.02 -4.68 -6.36
N LEU A 99 -24.74 -4.44 -5.06
CA LEU A 99 -24.11 -5.45 -4.20
C LEU A 99 -24.98 -6.71 -4.06
N GLN A 100 -26.28 -6.55 -3.87
CA GLN A 100 -27.21 -7.68 -3.77
C GLN A 100 -27.22 -8.55 -5.03
N LYS A 101 -27.03 -7.96 -6.22
CA LYS A 101 -26.91 -8.71 -7.48
C LYS A 101 -25.61 -9.51 -7.57
N PHE A 102 -24.51 -8.97 -7.03
CA PHE A 102 -23.22 -9.66 -7.01
C PHE A 102 -23.13 -10.77 -5.96
N GLU A 103 -23.82 -10.65 -4.82
CA GLU A 103 -23.86 -11.73 -3.81
C GLU A 103 -24.64 -12.97 -4.27
N LYS A 104 -25.47 -12.83 -5.31
CA LYS A 104 -26.30 -13.91 -5.88
C LYS A 104 -25.70 -14.54 -7.14
N ALA A 105 -24.56 -14.02 -7.62
CA ALA A 105 -23.84 -14.50 -8.81
C ALA A 105 -22.66 -15.39 -8.40
#